data_AF-A0A7C0WSB2-F1
#
_entry.id   AF-A0A7C0WSB2-F1
#
_cell.length_a   1.000
_cell.length_b   1.000
_cell.length_c   1.000
_cell.angle_alpha   90.00
_cell.angle_beta   90.00
_cell.angle_gamma   90.00
#
_symmetry.space_group_name_H-M   'P 1'
#
loop_
_entity.id
_entity.type
_entity.pdbx_description
1 polymer ?
#
loop_
_entity_poly.entity_id
_entity_poly.type
_entity_poly.pdbx_seq_one_letter_code
_entity_poly.pdbx_strand_id
1 'polypeptide(L)'
;FELAKAGYKTGKNLIVRIFYMDTKRRFTSPEEIEKRGGEALKEFYRFKPNVLVTLDDNAFRTVALRLVGQHVPIVFSGMNGQPEDYDRIVDWMETRKHPGKNITGVYENLHVLDALRIYKKLFPGIKKVVFITDLSPTGCAITKQIISELNSTPSFPCPWEFRMALSWEDYKKIIISLDRDPMVSAIYPVAVTLPSQSGKRFTAPEIFKWTTKHIKKPEIAVNHEFARMGLFGGAAVDFFSMGRQAGRMVIRILKGEYPGNIPIEKAEKYVLVFNLDRARELGIKIPQEILLSADEVIQSATKKQRRAGYQDVNELH
;
A
#
# COMPACT_ATOMS: atom_id res chain seq x y z
N PHE A 1 -16.55 -6.46 7.60
CA PHE A 1 -16.83 -7.81 7.07
C PHE A 1 -16.51 -8.90 8.09
N GLU A 2 -15.26 -9.04 8.56
CA GLU A 2 -14.89 -10.07 9.56
C GLU A 2 -15.69 -9.98 10.86
N LEU A 3 -15.81 -8.78 11.42
CA LEU A 3 -16.62 -8.54 12.64
C LEU A 3 -18.06 -9.03 12.49
N ALA A 4 -18.69 -8.76 11.34
CA ALA A 4 -20.05 -9.21 11.05
C ALA A 4 -20.15 -10.74 10.97
N LYS A 5 -19.16 -11.41 10.37
CA LYS A 5 -19.08 -12.89 10.35
C LYS A 5 -18.94 -13.48 11.75
N ALA A 6 -18.26 -12.78 12.65
CA ALA A 6 -18.13 -13.17 14.05
C ALA A 6 -19.33 -12.77 14.92
N GLY A 7 -20.41 -12.23 14.33
CA GLY A 7 -21.64 -11.88 15.03
C GLY A 7 -21.72 -10.44 15.55
N TYR A 8 -20.69 -9.61 15.33
CA TYR A 8 -20.71 -8.19 15.68
C TYR A 8 -21.36 -7.36 14.58
N LYS A 9 -22.56 -6.82 14.86
CA LYS A 9 -23.40 -6.09 13.92
C LYS A 9 -23.58 -4.65 14.39
N THR A 10 -23.20 -3.71 13.53
CA THR A 10 -23.32 -2.27 13.78
C THR A 10 -24.76 -1.90 14.13
N GLY A 11 -24.94 -1.11 15.19
CA GLY A 11 -26.25 -0.67 15.67
C GLY A 11 -27.02 -1.73 16.48
N LYS A 12 -26.47 -2.94 16.66
CA LYS A 12 -27.04 -3.97 17.55
C LYS A 12 -26.14 -4.20 18.76
N ASN A 13 -24.99 -4.84 18.53
CA ASN A 13 -24.00 -5.19 19.55
C ASN A 13 -22.61 -4.65 19.20
N LEU A 14 -22.53 -3.74 18.24
CA LEU A 14 -21.31 -3.03 17.85
C LEU A 14 -21.65 -1.57 17.59
N ILE A 15 -20.90 -0.66 18.21
CA ILE A 15 -20.92 0.77 17.91
C ILE A 15 -19.55 1.13 17.35
N VAL A 16 -19.53 1.72 16.16
CA VAL A 16 -18.30 2.19 15.53
C VAL A 16 -18.29 3.71 15.52
N ARG A 17 -17.17 4.30 15.90
CA ARG A 17 -16.85 5.71 15.74
C ARG A 17 -15.56 5.83 14.96
N ILE A 18 -15.55 6.68 13.96
CA ILE A 18 -14.40 6.90 13.08
C ILE A 18 -14.02 8.36 13.20
N PHE A 19 -12.74 8.60 13.47
CA PHE A 19 -12.15 9.92 13.41
C PHE A 19 -11.15 9.96 12.26
N TYR A 20 -11.46 10.73 11.22
CA TYR A 20 -10.58 10.88 10.06
C TYR A 20 -9.54 11.97 10.33
N MET A 21 -8.27 11.60 10.49
CA MET A 21 -7.22 12.59 10.75
C MET A 21 -6.89 13.45 9.52
N ASP A 22 -7.10 12.96 8.30
CA ASP A 22 -6.84 13.62 7.00
C ASP A 22 -5.41 14.14 6.79
N THR A 23 -4.44 13.48 7.44
CA THR A 23 -3.04 13.93 7.49
C THR A 23 -2.20 13.66 6.25
N LYS A 24 -2.75 12.99 5.25
CA LYS A 24 -2.08 12.74 3.97
C LYS A 24 -2.49 13.72 2.87
N ARG A 25 -3.52 14.54 3.12
CA ARG A 25 -4.12 15.42 2.12
C ARG A 25 -4.30 16.85 2.61
N ARG A 26 -4.86 17.03 3.80
CA ARG A 26 -5.27 18.34 4.31
C ARG A 26 -4.36 18.86 5.42
N PHE A 27 -4.01 18.00 6.39
CA PHE A 27 -3.28 18.38 7.60
C PHE A 27 -1.88 17.76 7.57
N THR A 28 -1.00 18.30 6.75
CA THR A 28 0.24 17.60 6.34
C THR A 28 1.50 18.07 7.08
N SER A 29 1.48 19.22 7.76
CA SER A 29 2.63 19.66 8.53
C SER A 29 2.75 18.89 9.86
N PRO A 30 3.97 18.74 10.43
CA PRO A 30 4.15 18.03 11.70
C PRO A 30 3.27 18.55 12.85
N GLU A 31 3.09 19.87 12.96
CA GLU A 31 2.25 20.50 13.98
C GLU A 31 0.76 20.19 13.77
N GLU A 32 0.27 20.28 12.52
CA GLU A 32 -1.11 19.92 12.20
C GLU A 32 -1.38 18.43 12.47
N ILE A 33 -0.44 17.55 12.12
CA ILE A 33 -0.54 16.12 12.38
C ILE A 33 -0.66 15.84 13.89
N GLU A 34 0.18 16.47 14.71
CA GLU A 34 0.14 16.32 16.17
C GLU A 34 -1.17 16.86 16.75
N LYS A 35 -1.65 18.01 16.26
CA LYS A 35 -2.95 18.59 16.65
C LYS A 35 -4.11 17.64 16.33
N ARG A 36 -4.13 17.04 15.14
CA ARG A 36 -5.16 16.05 14.74
C ARG A 36 -5.09 14.80 15.62
N GLY A 37 -3.89 14.36 16.02
CA GLY A 37 -3.71 13.28 16.99
C GLY A 37 -4.32 13.62 18.35
N GLY A 38 -4.07 14.84 18.84
CA GLY A 38 -4.69 15.34 20.08
C GLY A 38 -6.21 15.41 20.02
N GLU A 39 -6.80 15.80 18.88
CA GLU A 39 -8.24 15.79 18.67
C GLU A 39 -8.81 14.37 18.62
N ALA A 40 -8.11 13.43 17.99
CA ALA A 40 -8.47 12.01 18.01
C ALA A 40 -8.45 11.43 19.43
N LEU A 41 -7.46 11.80 20.25
CA LEU A 41 -7.39 11.40 21.67
C LEU A 41 -8.55 11.97 22.49
N LYS A 42 -8.98 13.22 22.24
CA LYS A 42 -10.16 13.79 22.89
C LYS A 42 -11.42 12.98 22.57
N GLU A 43 -11.60 12.58 21.31
CA GLU A 43 -12.73 11.72 20.92
C GLU A 43 -12.61 10.32 21.54
N PHE A 44 -11.40 9.75 21.62
CA PHE A 44 -11.14 8.51 22.33
C PHE A 44 -11.60 8.57 23.80
N TYR A 45 -11.19 9.61 24.54
CA TYR A 45 -11.57 9.76 25.95
C TYR A 45 -13.07 10.06 26.15
N ARG A 46 -13.73 10.68 25.17
CA ARG A 46 -15.17 10.90 25.16
C ARG A 46 -15.95 9.62 24.90
N PHE A 47 -15.53 8.84 23.91
CA PHE A 47 -16.23 7.64 23.46
C PHE A 47 -15.92 6.41 24.33
N LYS A 48 -14.72 6.34 24.93
CA LYS A 48 -14.23 5.23 25.77
C LYS A 48 -14.40 3.85 25.10
N PRO A 49 -13.76 3.62 23.94
CA PRO A 49 -13.94 2.39 23.18
C PRO A 49 -13.38 1.16 23.91
N ASN A 50 -13.99 0.00 23.68
CA ASN A 50 -13.46 -1.29 24.15
C ASN A 50 -12.22 -1.76 23.37
N VAL A 51 -12.05 -1.30 22.13
CA VAL A 51 -10.88 -1.56 21.29
C VAL A 51 -10.62 -0.31 20.44
N LEU A 52 -9.38 0.17 20.42
CA LEU A 52 -8.95 1.22 19.50
C LEU A 52 -8.31 0.58 18.26
N VAL A 53 -8.71 1.03 17.07
CA VAL A 53 -8.03 0.68 15.82
C VAL A 53 -7.37 1.93 15.25
N THR A 54 -6.07 1.85 14.97
CA THR A 54 -5.34 2.92 14.28
C THR A 54 -4.96 2.47 12.88
N LEU A 55 -5.17 3.36 11.90
CA LEU A 55 -4.86 3.12 10.50
C LEU A 55 -3.82 4.15 10.07
N ASP A 56 -2.70 3.70 9.48
CA ASP A 56 -1.53 4.51 9.10
C ASP A 56 -0.61 4.93 10.26
N ASP A 57 0.66 5.17 9.91
CA ASP A 57 1.75 5.57 10.80
C ASP A 57 1.45 6.84 11.61
N ASN A 58 0.76 7.83 11.02
CA ASN A 58 0.43 9.06 11.74
C ASN A 58 -0.56 8.82 12.89
N ALA A 59 -1.57 7.97 12.68
CA ALA A 59 -2.52 7.60 13.72
C ALA A 59 -1.83 6.74 14.79
N PHE A 60 -0.96 5.81 14.38
CA PHE A 60 -0.18 5.01 15.32
C PHE A 60 0.72 5.89 16.22
N ARG A 61 1.54 6.75 15.59
CA ARG A 61 2.52 7.60 16.29
C ARG A 61 1.87 8.60 17.24
N THR A 62 0.79 9.26 16.80
CA THR A 62 0.20 10.38 17.57
C THR A 62 -0.92 9.96 18.51
N VAL A 63 -1.50 8.77 18.32
CA VAL A 63 -2.62 8.27 19.15
C VAL A 63 -2.22 6.98 19.88
N ALA A 64 -1.88 5.90 19.17
CA ALA A 64 -1.62 4.60 19.79
C ALA A 64 -0.45 4.66 20.77
N LEU A 65 0.68 5.28 20.38
CA LEU A 65 1.86 5.39 21.25
C LEU A 65 1.60 6.21 22.52
N ARG A 66 0.61 7.11 22.52
CA ARG A 66 0.20 7.90 23.70
C ARG A 66 -0.64 7.09 24.70
N LEU A 67 -1.11 5.90 24.30
CA LEU A 67 -1.98 5.03 25.07
C LEU A 67 -1.31 3.70 25.45
N VAL A 68 0.02 3.59 25.26
CA VAL A 68 0.81 2.42 25.65
C VAL A 68 0.68 2.17 27.14
N GLY A 69 0.46 0.91 27.52
CA GLY A 69 0.30 0.47 28.91
C GLY A 69 -1.07 0.79 29.53
N GLN A 70 -1.97 1.47 28.80
CA GLN A 70 -3.33 1.70 29.29
C GLN A 70 -4.21 0.45 29.13
N HIS A 71 -5.36 0.43 29.82
CA HIS A 71 -6.29 -0.71 29.79
C HIS A 71 -6.92 -0.99 28.43
N VAL A 72 -6.97 0.00 27.52
CA VAL A 72 -7.59 -0.20 26.21
C VAL A 72 -6.72 -1.09 25.31
N PRO A 73 -7.27 -2.17 24.73
CA PRO A 73 -6.63 -2.89 23.64
C PRO A 73 -6.51 -2.03 22.37
N ILE A 74 -5.35 -2.08 21.72
CA ILE A 74 -5.07 -1.35 20.49
C ILE A 74 -4.67 -2.32 19.37
N VAL A 75 -5.29 -2.18 18.20
CA VAL A 75 -4.93 -2.91 16.98
C VAL A 75 -4.53 -1.92 15.90
N PHE A 76 -3.28 -1.95 15.43
CA PHE A 76 -2.87 -1.12 14.30
C PHE A 76 -3.00 -1.86 12.96
N SER A 77 -3.15 -1.10 11.87
CA SER A 77 -3.13 -1.61 10.50
C SER A 77 -2.60 -0.56 9.53
N GLY A 78 -1.98 -0.97 8.42
CA GLY A 78 -1.41 -0.05 7.44
C GLY A 78 -0.21 0.74 7.94
N MET A 79 0.55 0.14 8.86
CA MET A 79 1.84 0.69 9.30
C MET A 79 2.88 0.47 8.21
N ASN A 80 3.42 1.56 7.67
CA ASN A 80 4.44 1.50 6.62
C ASN A 80 5.83 1.21 7.19
N GLY A 81 6.14 1.78 8.36
CA GLY A 81 7.40 1.51 9.06
C GLY A 81 7.47 0.08 9.61
N GLN A 82 8.64 -0.31 10.10
CA GLN A 82 8.75 -1.54 10.89
C GLN A 82 8.25 -1.28 12.33
N PRO A 83 7.61 -2.25 13.00
CA PRO A 83 7.21 -2.12 14.40
C PRO A 83 8.33 -1.58 15.31
N GLU A 84 9.56 -2.01 15.08
CA GLU A 84 10.76 -1.61 15.82
C GLU A 84 11.12 -0.13 15.63
N ASP A 85 10.77 0.49 14.50
CA ASP A 85 11.01 1.91 14.27
C ASP A 85 10.22 2.77 15.28
N TYR A 86 9.02 2.30 15.65
CA TYR A 86 8.16 2.95 16.63
C TYR A 86 8.50 2.58 18.07
N ASP A 87 8.96 1.34 18.28
CA ASP A 87 9.37 0.86 19.61
C ASP A 87 10.59 1.63 20.15
N ARG A 88 11.49 2.06 19.25
CA ARG A 88 12.59 2.97 19.58
C ARG A 88 12.14 4.35 20.08
N ILE A 89 10.90 4.76 19.80
CA ILE A 89 10.35 6.06 20.22
C ILE A 89 9.67 5.93 21.59
N VAL A 90 8.83 4.91 21.73
CA VAL A 90 8.13 4.57 22.97
C VAL A 90 8.22 3.07 23.10
N ASP A 91 8.79 2.57 24.20
CA ASP A 91 8.81 1.14 24.47
C ASP A 91 7.36 0.62 24.54
N TRP A 92 6.93 -0.10 23.51
CA TRP A 92 5.55 -0.59 23.33
C TRP A 92 5.49 -2.07 22.95
N MET A 93 6.61 -2.69 22.56
CA MET A 93 6.67 -4.05 22.07
C MET A 93 7.91 -4.79 22.61
N GLU A 94 7.72 -5.94 23.25
CA GLU A 94 8.85 -6.83 23.62
C GLU A 94 9.41 -7.57 22.38
N THR A 95 8.54 -8.29 21.67
CA THR A 95 8.86 -8.92 20.38
C THR A 95 7.64 -8.93 19.47
N ARG A 96 7.83 -9.13 18.15
CA ARG A 96 6.68 -9.30 17.26
C ARG A 96 5.83 -10.54 17.59
N LYS A 97 6.42 -11.61 18.14
CA LYS A 97 5.67 -12.83 18.52
C LYS A 97 4.88 -12.64 19.80
N HIS A 98 5.41 -11.86 20.73
CA HIS A 98 4.82 -11.53 22.02
C HIS A 98 5.03 -10.04 22.27
N PRO A 99 4.09 -9.16 21.86
CA PRO A 99 4.26 -7.72 22.06
C PRO A 99 4.31 -7.30 23.53
N GLY A 100 3.74 -8.08 24.45
CA GLY A 100 3.82 -7.86 25.91
C GLY A 100 2.88 -6.76 26.45
N LYS A 101 2.58 -5.72 25.67
CA LYS A 101 1.74 -4.59 26.07
C LYS A 101 0.35 -4.62 25.41
N ASN A 102 -0.42 -3.55 25.58
CA ASN A 102 -1.81 -3.44 25.11
C ASN A 102 -1.95 -3.22 23.59
N ILE A 103 -0.90 -3.48 22.79
CA ILE A 103 -0.87 -3.18 21.36
C ILE A 103 -0.49 -4.44 20.57
N THR A 104 -1.26 -4.73 19.52
CA THR A 104 -0.93 -5.70 18.47
C THR A 104 -1.33 -5.12 17.10
N GLY A 105 -1.12 -5.83 16.00
CA GLY A 105 -1.57 -5.34 14.71
C GLY A 105 -0.91 -5.97 13.51
N VAL A 106 -1.18 -5.35 12.36
CA VAL A 106 -0.69 -5.78 11.05
C VAL A 106 0.12 -4.67 10.40
N TYR A 107 1.39 -4.94 10.09
CA TYR A 107 2.24 -4.00 9.35
C TYR A 107 2.26 -4.33 7.86
N GLU A 108 2.47 -3.30 7.04
CA GLU A 108 2.35 -3.38 5.58
C GLU A 108 3.47 -4.21 4.93
N ASN A 109 3.14 -4.80 3.80
CA ASN A 109 4.05 -5.56 2.94
C ASN A 109 3.78 -5.16 1.48
N LEU A 110 4.79 -4.65 0.80
CA LEU A 110 4.72 -4.29 -0.62
C LEU A 110 4.74 -5.51 -1.53
N HIS A 111 5.17 -6.67 -1.03
CA HIS A 111 5.24 -7.92 -1.80
C HIS A 111 6.14 -7.82 -3.04
N VAL A 112 7.27 -7.09 -2.93
CA VAL A 112 8.17 -6.82 -4.07
C VAL A 112 8.69 -8.13 -4.67
N LEU A 113 9.08 -9.08 -3.83
CA LEU A 113 9.58 -10.37 -4.29
C LEU A 113 8.50 -11.18 -5.04
N ASP A 114 7.26 -11.15 -4.56
CA ASP A 114 6.15 -11.84 -5.21
C ASP A 114 5.83 -11.20 -6.57
N ALA A 115 5.86 -9.86 -6.65
CA ALA A 115 5.71 -9.13 -7.90
C ALA A 115 6.77 -9.53 -8.93
N LEU A 116 8.05 -9.60 -8.50
CA LEU A 116 9.14 -10.03 -9.36
C LEU A 116 9.03 -11.51 -9.78
N ARG A 117 8.55 -12.40 -8.89
CA ARG A 117 8.28 -13.81 -9.23
C ARG A 117 7.18 -13.96 -10.26
N ILE A 118 6.09 -13.19 -10.13
CA ILE A 118 5.02 -13.16 -11.14
C ILE A 118 5.57 -12.66 -12.47
N TYR A 119 6.40 -11.62 -12.46
CA TYR A 119 7.04 -11.12 -13.68
C TYR A 119 8.01 -12.13 -14.30
N LYS A 120 8.73 -12.92 -13.49
CA LYS A 120 9.55 -14.03 -14.00
C LYS A 120 8.71 -15.11 -14.67
N LYS A 121 7.50 -15.39 -14.18
CA LYS A 121 6.55 -16.31 -14.82
C LYS A 121 5.99 -15.74 -16.13
N LEU A 122 5.62 -14.45 -16.14
CA LEU A 122 5.13 -13.75 -17.34
C LEU A 122 6.21 -13.62 -18.42
N PHE A 123 7.46 -13.38 -17.99
CA PHE A 123 8.61 -13.14 -18.85
C PHE A 123 9.79 -14.03 -18.39
N PRO A 124 9.84 -15.31 -18.82
CA PRO A 124 10.90 -16.23 -18.39
C PRO A 124 12.33 -15.72 -18.66
N GLY A 125 12.50 -14.95 -19.74
CA GLY A 125 13.75 -14.30 -20.12
C GLY A 125 14.01 -12.91 -19.49
N ILE A 126 13.32 -12.55 -18.40
CA ILE A 126 13.52 -11.26 -17.72
C ILE A 126 14.99 -11.08 -17.31
N LYS A 127 15.57 -9.93 -17.70
CA LYS A 127 16.98 -9.59 -17.52
C LYS A 127 17.21 -8.64 -16.34
N LYS A 128 16.66 -7.43 -16.40
CA LYS A 128 16.83 -6.40 -15.35
C LYS A 128 15.52 -5.69 -15.06
N VAL A 129 15.22 -5.45 -13.79
CA VAL A 129 14.13 -4.58 -13.35
C VAL A 129 14.69 -3.30 -12.76
N VAL A 130 14.15 -2.15 -13.17
CA VAL A 130 14.61 -0.84 -12.66
C VAL A 130 13.52 -0.18 -11.82
N PHE A 131 13.83 0.05 -10.55
CA PHE A 131 12.99 0.80 -9.63
C PHE A 131 13.21 2.30 -9.85
N ILE A 132 12.15 3.05 -10.17
CA ILE A 132 12.25 4.47 -10.46
C ILE A 132 11.67 5.25 -9.28
N THR A 133 12.51 5.97 -8.55
CA THR A 133 12.15 6.61 -7.27
C THR A 133 12.18 8.13 -7.38
N ASP A 134 11.71 8.83 -6.35
CA ASP A 134 11.82 10.30 -6.24
C ASP A 134 12.20 10.72 -4.81
N LEU A 135 12.35 12.03 -4.61
CA LEU A 135 12.68 12.64 -3.30
C LEU A 135 11.45 13.12 -2.51
N SER A 136 10.24 12.81 -2.95
CA SER A 136 9.03 13.11 -2.18
C SER A 136 9.00 12.28 -0.89
N PRO A 137 8.39 12.77 0.21
CA PRO A 137 8.27 11.99 1.44
C PRO A 137 7.66 10.60 1.21
N THR A 138 6.64 10.52 0.36
CA THR A 138 5.98 9.25 -0.01
C THR A 138 6.90 8.34 -0.84
N GLY A 139 7.56 8.86 -1.88
CA GLY A 139 8.49 8.07 -2.70
C GLY A 139 9.67 7.54 -1.89
N CYS A 140 10.22 8.35 -0.98
CA CYS A 140 11.25 7.95 -0.03
C CYS A 140 10.77 6.83 0.93
N ALA A 141 9.55 6.94 1.45
CA ALA A 141 8.98 5.92 2.34
C ALA A 141 8.82 4.57 1.63
N ILE A 142 8.22 4.55 0.43
CA ILE A 142 8.07 3.34 -0.38
C ILE A 142 9.46 2.77 -0.74
N THR A 143 10.41 3.62 -1.13
CA THR A 143 11.78 3.18 -1.46
C THR A 143 12.46 2.49 -0.28
N LYS A 144 12.31 3.03 0.95
CA LYS A 144 12.84 2.40 2.17
C LYS A 144 12.22 1.04 2.44
N GLN A 145 10.90 0.89 2.26
CA GLN A 145 10.22 -0.39 2.40
C GLN A 145 10.70 -1.41 1.38
N ILE A 146 10.83 -1.00 0.11
CA ILE A 146 11.38 -1.86 -0.95
C ILE A 146 12.78 -2.33 -0.52
N ILE A 147 13.68 -1.43 -0.14
CA ILE A 147 15.04 -1.80 0.29
C ILE A 147 15.00 -2.78 1.48
N SER A 148 14.12 -2.56 2.46
CA SER A 148 13.97 -3.46 3.61
C SER A 148 13.53 -4.86 3.18
N GLU A 149 12.53 -4.97 2.31
CA GLU A 149 12.09 -6.26 1.75
C GLU A 149 13.19 -6.92 0.92
N LEU A 150 13.91 -6.12 0.13
CA LEU A 150 14.95 -6.64 -0.73
C LEU A 150 16.12 -7.20 0.09
N ASN A 151 16.55 -6.49 1.14
CA ASN A 151 17.62 -6.94 2.04
C ASN A 151 17.23 -8.18 2.87
N SER A 152 15.94 -8.38 3.11
CA SER A 152 15.43 -9.55 3.86
C SER A 152 15.27 -10.80 2.98
N THR A 153 15.56 -10.70 1.68
CA THR A 153 15.30 -11.77 0.71
C THR A 153 16.61 -12.43 0.24
N PRO A 154 16.75 -13.77 0.37
CA PRO A 154 18.00 -14.45 0.05
C PRO A 154 18.28 -14.61 -1.45
N SER A 155 17.27 -14.53 -2.32
CA SER A 155 17.47 -14.64 -3.77
C SER A 155 16.45 -13.85 -4.59
N PHE A 156 16.93 -13.18 -5.64
CA PHE A 156 16.12 -12.45 -6.60
C PHE A 156 15.97 -13.22 -7.91
N PRO A 157 14.79 -13.15 -8.55
CA PRO A 157 14.57 -13.83 -9.82
C PRO A 157 15.33 -13.18 -11.00
N CYS A 158 15.83 -11.95 -10.83
CA CYS A 158 16.63 -11.22 -11.82
C CYS A 158 17.44 -10.06 -11.19
N PRO A 159 18.49 -9.58 -11.88
CA PRO A 159 19.14 -8.30 -11.59
C PRO A 159 18.17 -7.14 -11.43
N TRP A 160 18.51 -6.20 -10.55
CA TRP A 160 17.74 -4.99 -10.32
C TRP A 160 18.63 -3.80 -9.94
N GLU A 161 18.13 -2.59 -10.15
CA GLU A 161 18.79 -1.35 -9.71
C GLU A 161 17.77 -0.24 -9.42
N PHE A 162 18.19 0.76 -8.65
CA PHE A 162 17.44 1.99 -8.45
C PHE A 162 17.90 3.09 -9.42
N ARG A 163 16.94 3.90 -9.89
CA ARG A 163 17.16 5.16 -10.59
C ARG A 163 16.28 6.22 -9.95
N MET A 164 16.90 7.15 -9.24
CA MET A 164 16.19 8.26 -8.59
C MET A 164 16.03 9.41 -9.58
N ALA A 165 14.78 9.84 -9.77
CA ALA A 165 14.45 11.03 -10.54
C ALA A 165 14.42 12.27 -9.62
N LEU A 166 15.17 13.29 -9.99
CA LEU A 166 15.26 14.54 -9.22
C LEU A 166 14.21 15.58 -9.64
N SER A 167 13.72 15.48 -10.88
CA SER A 167 12.71 16.37 -11.44
C SER A 167 11.88 15.66 -12.52
N TRP A 168 10.83 16.33 -12.97
CA TRP A 168 10.02 15.90 -14.10
C TRP A 168 10.85 15.74 -15.37
N GLU A 169 11.74 16.69 -15.64
CA GLU A 169 12.62 16.63 -16.82
C GLU A 169 13.62 15.47 -16.74
N ASP A 170 14.15 15.21 -15.55
CA ASP A 170 15.05 14.07 -15.29
C ASP A 170 14.33 12.73 -15.42
N TYR A 171 13.13 12.60 -14.85
CA TYR A 171 12.29 11.41 -14.99
C TYR A 171 12.03 11.04 -16.45
N LYS A 172 11.69 12.03 -17.29
CA LYS A 172 11.49 11.79 -18.73
C LYS A 172 12.74 11.24 -19.41
N LYS A 173 13.93 11.75 -19.06
CA LYS A 173 15.21 11.25 -19.59
C LYS A 173 15.48 9.82 -19.13
N ILE A 174 15.23 9.53 -17.84
CA ILE A 174 15.34 8.17 -17.28
C ILE A 174 14.44 7.21 -18.06
N ILE A 175 13.16 7.51 -18.22
CA ILE A 175 12.22 6.64 -18.95
C ILE A 175 12.65 6.38 -20.39
N ILE A 176 13.01 7.42 -21.13
CA ILE A 176 13.45 7.29 -22.54
C ILE A 176 14.74 6.44 -22.63
N SER A 177 15.66 6.61 -21.68
CA SER A 177 16.88 5.79 -21.59
C SER A 177 16.57 4.33 -21.29
N LEU A 178 15.70 4.07 -20.31
CA LEU A 178 15.32 2.72 -19.90
C LEU A 178 14.56 1.97 -21.00
N ASP A 179 13.75 2.66 -21.80
CA ASP A 179 13.06 2.05 -22.95
C ASP A 179 14.07 1.51 -23.98
N ARG A 180 15.13 2.28 -24.25
CA ARG A 180 16.18 1.94 -25.23
C ARG A 180 17.17 0.89 -24.73
N ASP A 181 17.34 0.71 -23.42
CA ASP A 181 18.31 -0.25 -22.85
C ASP A 181 17.82 -1.71 -23.01
N PRO A 182 18.43 -2.54 -23.87
CA PRO A 182 17.98 -3.92 -24.12
C PRO A 182 18.17 -4.87 -22.92
N MET A 183 18.84 -4.43 -21.86
CA MET A 183 18.95 -5.17 -20.60
C MET A 183 17.77 -4.92 -19.67
N VAL A 184 17.10 -3.77 -19.76
CA VAL A 184 15.89 -3.50 -18.96
C VAL A 184 14.72 -4.28 -19.54
N SER A 185 14.06 -5.09 -18.72
CA SER A 185 12.91 -5.90 -19.13
C SER A 185 11.60 -5.37 -18.56
N ALA A 186 11.64 -4.72 -17.39
CA ALA A 186 10.48 -4.10 -16.77
C ALA A 186 10.93 -2.91 -15.92
N ILE A 187 10.00 -2.00 -15.64
CA ILE A 187 10.21 -0.92 -14.68
C ILE A 187 9.27 -1.07 -13.49
N TYR A 188 9.70 -0.58 -12.33
CA TYR A 188 8.92 -0.55 -11.10
C TYR A 188 8.81 0.93 -10.68
N PRO A 189 7.82 1.68 -11.20
CA PRO A 189 7.68 3.12 -10.96
C PRO A 189 7.14 3.40 -9.54
N VAL A 190 7.98 4.03 -8.72
CA VAL A 190 7.72 4.44 -7.33
C VAL A 190 7.78 5.98 -7.18
N ALA A 191 8.21 6.69 -8.23
CA ALA A 191 8.10 8.13 -8.32
C ALA A 191 6.63 8.55 -8.42
N VAL A 192 6.15 9.28 -7.42
CA VAL A 192 4.76 9.69 -7.21
C VAL A 192 4.58 11.20 -7.18
N THR A 193 5.65 11.98 -6.97
CA THR A 193 5.61 13.44 -7.02
C THR A 193 6.95 14.02 -7.46
N LEU A 194 6.94 14.74 -8.58
CA LEU A 194 8.15 15.33 -9.16
C LEU A 194 8.00 16.84 -9.36
N PRO A 195 8.97 17.67 -8.91
CA PRO A 195 9.01 19.09 -9.28
C PRO A 195 9.47 19.24 -10.73
N SER A 196 9.06 20.33 -11.38
CA SER A 196 9.56 20.75 -12.69
C SER A 196 10.24 22.11 -12.58
N GLN A 197 11.14 22.41 -13.51
CA GLN A 197 11.77 23.74 -13.65
C GLN A 197 10.74 24.88 -13.80
N SER A 198 9.54 24.57 -14.30
CA SER A 198 8.42 25.52 -14.40
C SER A 198 7.76 25.88 -13.06
N GLY A 199 8.19 25.27 -11.95
CA GLY A 199 7.54 25.41 -10.64
C GLY A 199 6.33 24.49 -10.44
N LYS A 200 5.84 23.82 -11.50
CA LYS A 200 4.77 22.83 -11.40
C LYS A 200 5.26 21.56 -10.69
N ARG A 201 4.40 20.97 -9.85
CA ARG A 201 4.57 19.60 -9.34
C ARG A 201 3.69 18.64 -10.13
N PHE A 202 4.27 17.54 -10.60
CA PHE A 202 3.58 16.47 -11.28
C PHE A 202 3.23 15.38 -10.29
N THR A 203 1.97 14.92 -10.34
CA THR A 203 1.42 13.88 -9.47
C THR A 203 1.53 12.50 -10.11
N ALA A 204 1.40 11.43 -9.33
CA ALA A 204 1.45 10.04 -9.82
C ALA A 204 0.54 9.78 -11.05
N PRO A 205 -0.74 10.24 -11.10
CA PRO A 205 -1.56 10.09 -12.30
C PRO A 205 -0.96 10.76 -13.55
N GLU A 206 -0.39 11.96 -13.42
CA GLU A 206 0.22 12.67 -14.55
C GLU A 206 1.52 12.01 -14.99
N ILE A 207 2.34 11.57 -14.03
CA ILE A 207 3.59 10.85 -14.25
C ILE A 207 3.27 9.55 -15.02
N PHE A 208 2.40 8.69 -14.49
CA PHE A 208 2.10 7.39 -15.09
C PHE A 208 1.40 7.49 -16.44
N LYS A 209 0.50 8.47 -16.61
CA LYS A 209 -0.13 8.76 -17.91
C LYS A 209 0.89 9.13 -18.98
N TRP A 210 1.96 9.82 -18.63
CA TRP A 210 3.04 10.11 -19.56
C TRP A 210 3.93 8.89 -19.76
N THR A 211 4.30 8.17 -18.70
CA THR A 211 5.17 6.98 -18.74
C THR A 211 4.63 5.93 -19.70
N THR A 212 3.36 5.56 -19.56
CA THR A 212 2.69 4.55 -20.40
C THR A 212 2.68 4.91 -21.89
N LYS A 213 2.77 6.20 -22.24
CA LYS A 213 2.89 6.66 -23.63
C LYS A 213 4.31 6.58 -24.19
N HIS A 214 5.34 6.56 -23.34
CA HIS A 214 6.74 6.72 -23.73
C HIS A 214 7.63 5.52 -23.41
N ILE A 215 7.10 4.48 -22.77
CA ILE A 215 7.80 3.22 -22.55
C ILE A 215 7.02 2.05 -23.16
N LYS A 216 7.75 1.09 -23.73
CA LYS A 216 7.25 -0.17 -24.30
C LYS A 216 7.62 -1.38 -23.44
N LYS A 217 7.94 -1.13 -22.17
CA LYS A 217 8.27 -2.15 -21.17
C LYS A 217 7.19 -2.20 -20.11
N PRO A 218 6.84 -3.40 -19.61
CA PRO A 218 5.80 -3.54 -18.59
C PRO A 218 6.18 -2.83 -17.30
N GLU A 219 5.19 -2.15 -16.72
CA GLU A 219 5.32 -1.41 -15.46
C GLU A 219 4.70 -2.21 -14.30
N ILE A 220 5.52 -2.58 -13.31
CA ILE A 220 5.10 -3.29 -12.10
C ILE A 220 4.39 -2.30 -11.18
N ALA A 221 3.10 -2.49 -10.94
CA ALA A 221 2.31 -1.63 -10.07
C ALA A 221 2.51 -2.01 -8.59
N VAL A 222 2.76 -1.00 -7.73
CA VAL A 222 2.96 -1.21 -6.28
C VAL A 222 1.66 -1.60 -5.58
N ASN A 223 0.54 -1.03 -6.01
CA ASN A 223 -0.80 -1.27 -5.49
C ASN A 223 -1.83 -1.22 -6.64
N HIS A 224 -3.08 -1.57 -6.34
CA HIS A 224 -4.18 -1.56 -7.32
C HIS A 224 -4.42 -0.17 -7.95
N GLU A 225 -4.22 0.89 -7.18
CA GLU A 225 -4.48 2.25 -7.66
C GLU A 225 -3.51 2.65 -8.77
N PHE A 226 -2.25 2.22 -8.67
CA PHE A 226 -1.26 2.51 -9.72
C PHE A 226 -1.60 1.77 -11.03
N ALA A 227 -2.15 0.55 -10.95
CA ALA A 227 -2.66 -0.15 -12.12
C ALA A 227 -3.89 0.57 -12.72
N ARG A 228 -4.80 1.09 -11.87
CA ARG A 228 -5.95 1.91 -12.30
C ARG A 228 -5.54 3.23 -12.95
N MET A 229 -4.41 3.81 -12.52
CA MET A 229 -3.80 4.98 -13.16
C MET A 229 -3.16 4.67 -14.53
N GLY A 230 -3.15 3.42 -14.97
CA GLY A 230 -2.78 3.01 -16.34
C GLY A 230 -1.56 2.10 -16.44
N LEU A 231 -0.87 1.81 -15.34
CA LEU A 231 0.26 0.88 -15.35
C LEU A 231 -0.19 -0.56 -15.66
N PHE A 232 0.72 -1.39 -16.15
CA PHE A 232 0.40 -2.76 -16.54
C PHE A 232 -0.11 -3.63 -15.39
N GLY A 233 0.53 -3.64 -14.22
CA GLY A 233 0.04 -4.36 -13.04
C GLY A 233 1.06 -5.35 -12.46
N GLY A 234 0.58 -6.41 -11.80
CA GLY A 234 1.40 -7.40 -11.10
C GLY A 234 0.81 -7.81 -9.75
N ALA A 235 1.64 -8.42 -8.91
CA ALA A 235 1.31 -8.61 -7.50
C ALA A 235 1.48 -7.28 -6.75
N ALA A 236 0.47 -6.90 -5.99
CA ALA A 236 0.37 -5.59 -5.38
C ALA A 236 -0.24 -5.67 -3.96
N VAL A 237 -0.08 -4.63 -3.16
CA VAL A 237 -0.61 -4.59 -1.78
C VAL A 237 -2.14 -4.77 -1.73
N ASP A 238 -2.64 -5.67 -0.88
CA ASP A 238 -4.07 -5.82 -0.56
C ASP A 238 -4.42 -5.18 0.79
N PHE A 239 -4.75 -3.90 0.77
CA PHE A 239 -5.21 -3.17 1.95
C PHE A 239 -6.48 -3.77 2.56
N PHE A 240 -7.34 -4.40 1.76
CA PHE A 240 -8.58 -5.00 2.25
C PHE A 240 -8.29 -6.30 3.01
N SER A 241 -7.39 -7.15 2.50
CA SER A 241 -6.91 -8.31 3.26
C SER A 241 -6.21 -7.92 4.55
N MET A 242 -5.38 -6.88 4.51
CA MET A 242 -4.71 -6.36 5.71
C MET A 242 -5.73 -5.90 6.77
N GLY A 243 -6.78 -5.17 6.34
CA GLY A 243 -7.89 -4.79 7.23
C GLY A 243 -8.68 -6.00 7.77
N ARG A 244 -8.82 -7.08 6.98
CA ARG A 244 -9.42 -8.34 7.46
C ARG A 244 -8.53 -9.04 8.50
N GLN A 245 -7.20 -9.07 8.31
CA GLN A 245 -6.26 -9.60 9.31
C GLN A 245 -6.37 -8.84 10.64
N ALA A 246 -6.32 -7.50 10.61
CA ALA A 246 -6.53 -6.68 11.78
C ALA A 246 -7.92 -6.92 12.41
N GLY A 247 -8.97 -7.06 11.60
CA GLY A 247 -10.31 -7.40 12.07
C GLY A 247 -10.39 -8.73 12.82
N ARG A 248 -9.61 -9.74 12.41
CA ARG A 248 -9.50 -11.03 13.14
C ARG A 248 -8.82 -10.85 14.50
N MET A 249 -7.80 -9.99 14.59
CA MET A 249 -7.18 -9.64 15.87
C MET A 249 -8.16 -8.92 16.80
N VAL A 250 -8.95 -7.97 16.27
CA VAL A 250 -10.03 -7.33 17.05
C VAL A 250 -11.02 -8.37 17.57
N ILE A 251 -11.42 -9.36 16.77
CA ILE A 251 -12.32 -10.43 17.21
C ILE A 251 -11.71 -11.26 18.36
N ARG A 252 -10.41 -11.59 18.29
CA ARG A 252 -9.69 -12.30 19.37
C ARG A 252 -9.73 -11.48 20.67
N ILE A 253 -9.47 -10.18 20.58
CA ILE A 253 -9.52 -9.25 21.71
C ILE A 253 -10.93 -9.15 22.30
N LEU A 254 -11.95 -8.98 21.47
CA LEU A 254 -13.35 -8.93 21.92
C LEU A 254 -13.83 -10.24 22.54
N LYS A 255 -13.12 -11.36 22.31
CA LYS A 255 -13.33 -12.66 22.97
C LYS A 255 -12.49 -12.85 24.24
N GLY A 256 -11.73 -11.84 24.65
CA GLY A 256 -10.97 -11.82 25.91
C GLY A 256 -9.47 -12.10 25.79
N GLU A 257 -8.94 -12.25 24.58
CA GLU A 257 -7.50 -12.43 24.40
C GLU A 257 -6.73 -11.10 24.58
N TYR A 258 -5.68 -11.12 25.40
CA TYR A 258 -4.86 -9.93 25.64
C TYR A 258 -3.98 -9.60 24.41
N PRO A 259 -3.95 -8.33 23.93
CA PRO A 259 -3.16 -7.93 22.76
C PRO A 259 -1.68 -8.31 22.83
N GLY A 260 -1.06 -8.22 24.01
CA GLY A 260 0.35 -8.54 24.19
C GLY A 260 0.70 -10.01 23.96
N ASN A 261 -0.30 -10.89 23.88
CA ASN A 261 -0.15 -12.30 23.54
C ASN A 261 -0.46 -12.58 22.05
N ILE A 262 -0.99 -11.60 21.32
CA ILE A 262 -1.34 -11.73 19.91
C ILE A 262 -0.12 -11.29 19.08
N PRO A 263 0.48 -12.18 18.27
CA PRO A 263 1.60 -11.81 17.42
C PRO A 263 1.25 -10.66 16.48
N ILE A 264 2.19 -9.74 16.30
CA ILE A 264 2.17 -8.75 15.23
C ILE A 264 2.44 -9.47 13.91
N GLU A 265 1.53 -9.31 12.97
CA GLU A 265 1.57 -10.01 11.68
C GLU A 265 2.03 -9.08 10.57
N LYS A 266 2.75 -9.63 9.59
CA LYS A 266 2.97 -8.97 8.31
C LYS A 266 1.73 -9.15 7.45
N ALA A 267 1.36 -8.15 6.65
CA ALA A 267 0.33 -8.34 5.63
C ALA A 267 0.71 -9.52 4.70
N GLU A 268 -0.05 -10.61 4.83
CA GLU A 268 0.28 -11.88 4.17
C GLU A 268 -0.13 -11.96 2.69
N LYS A 269 -1.18 -11.24 2.30
CA LYS A 269 -1.77 -11.38 0.96
C LYS A 269 -1.44 -10.18 0.10
N TYR A 270 -0.93 -10.47 -1.08
CA TYR A 270 -1.01 -9.57 -2.22
C TYR A 270 -2.27 -9.87 -3.03
N VAL A 271 -2.65 -8.91 -3.87
CA VAL A 271 -3.62 -9.10 -4.95
C VAL A 271 -2.90 -9.13 -6.29
N LEU A 272 -3.40 -9.95 -7.21
CA LEU A 272 -3.00 -9.90 -8.62
C LEU A 272 -3.91 -8.95 -9.37
N VAL A 273 -3.34 -7.84 -9.86
CA VAL A 273 -4.06 -6.84 -10.64
C VAL A 273 -3.41 -6.68 -12.01
N PHE A 274 -4.21 -6.72 -13.08
CA PHE A 274 -3.70 -6.52 -14.44
C PHE A 274 -4.57 -5.54 -15.24
N ASN A 275 -3.93 -4.60 -15.91
CA ASN A 275 -4.55 -3.71 -16.88
C ASN A 275 -4.47 -4.33 -18.28
N LEU A 276 -5.60 -4.84 -18.78
CA LEU A 276 -5.66 -5.52 -20.08
C LEU A 276 -5.58 -4.57 -21.26
N ASP A 277 -5.99 -3.31 -21.10
CA ASP A 277 -5.75 -2.29 -22.13
C ASP A 277 -4.26 -2.09 -22.31
N ARG A 278 -3.55 -1.90 -21.19
CA ARG A 278 -2.09 -1.75 -21.21
C ARG A 278 -1.38 -3.01 -21.70
N ALA A 279 -1.86 -4.19 -21.32
CA ALA A 279 -1.35 -5.47 -21.83
C ALA A 279 -1.40 -5.52 -23.36
N ARG A 280 -2.54 -5.12 -23.95
CA ARG A 280 -2.73 -5.07 -25.40
C ARG A 280 -1.81 -4.05 -26.07
N GLU A 281 -1.67 -2.85 -25.50
CA GLU A 281 -0.74 -1.82 -26.02
C GLU A 281 0.71 -2.27 -26.04
N LEU A 282 1.10 -3.08 -25.05
CA LEU A 282 2.45 -3.65 -24.93
C LEU A 282 2.62 -4.96 -25.71
N GLY A 283 1.56 -5.53 -26.28
CA GLY A 283 1.59 -6.83 -26.96
C GLY A 283 1.82 -8.01 -26.01
N ILE A 284 1.53 -7.85 -24.71
CA ILE A 284 1.74 -8.87 -23.69
C ILE A 284 0.54 -9.82 -23.64
N LYS A 285 0.81 -11.11 -23.80
CA LYS A 285 -0.16 -12.18 -23.53
C LYS A 285 0.03 -12.69 -22.11
N ILE A 286 -0.95 -12.43 -21.25
CA ILE A 286 -0.95 -12.96 -19.88
C ILE A 286 -1.38 -14.44 -19.95
N PRO A 287 -0.59 -15.39 -19.43
CA PRO A 287 -0.99 -16.79 -19.33
C PRO A 287 -2.33 -16.95 -18.62
N GLN A 288 -3.19 -17.82 -19.14
CA GLN A 288 -4.56 -17.98 -18.63
C GLN A 288 -4.60 -18.34 -17.15
N GLU A 289 -3.68 -19.19 -16.68
CA GLU A 289 -3.54 -19.56 -15.26
C GLU A 289 -3.28 -18.36 -14.34
N ILE A 290 -2.49 -17.38 -14.80
CA ILE A 290 -2.20 -16.15 -14.04
C ILE A 290 -3.43 -15.23 -14.09
N LEU A 291 -4.06 -15.10 -15.27
CA LEU A 291 -5.23 -14.25 -15.43
C LEU A 291 -6.44 -14.76 -14.64
N LEU A 292 -6.63 -16.08 -14.57
CA LEU A 292 -7.69 -16.72 -13.76
C LEU A 292 -7.44 -16.56 -12.24
N SER A 293 -6.20 -16.33 -11.85
CA SER A 293 -5.81 -16.02 -10.47
C SER A 293 -5.87 -14.53 -10.16
N ALA A 294 -6.19 -13.67 -11.14
CA ALA A 294 -6.25 -12.23 -10.94
C ALA A 294 -7.44 -11.85 -10.06
N ASP A 295 -7.17 -11.10 -8.99
CA ASP A 295 -8.19 -10.53 -8.12
C ASP A 295 -8.89 -9.34 -8.79
N GLU A 296 -8.17 -8.59 -9.62
CA GLU A 296 -8.73 -7.46 -10.37
C GLU A 296 -8.18 -7.39 -11.81
N VAL A 297 -9.08 -7.13 -12.74
CA VAL A 297 -8.78 -6.95 -14.15
C VAL A 297 -9.32 -5.60 -14.60
N ILE A 298 -8.42 -4.70 -14.97
CA ILE A 298 -8.76 -3.34 -15.42
C ILE A 298 -8.87 -3.35 -16.94
N GLN A 299 -10.03 -2.94 -17.44
CA GLN A 299 -10.30 -2.80 -18.86
C GLN A 299 -11.34 -1.70 -19.08
N SER A 300 -11.07 -0.81 -20.02
CA SER A 300 -12.05 0.14 -20.51
C SER A 300 -13.23 -0.59 -21.15
N ALA A 301 -14.45 -0.15 -20.83
CA ALA A 301 -15.66 -0.69 -21.42
C ALA A 301 -15.57 -0.63 -22.95
N THR A 302 -15.76 -1.77 -23.61
CA THR A 302 -15.79 -1.82 -25.08
C THR A 302 -16.92 -0.94 -25.62
N LYS A 303 -16.80 -0.38 -26.83
CA LYS A 303 -17.87 0.41 -27.49
C LYS A 303 -19.24 -0.30 -27.49
N LYS A 304 -19.27 -1.63 -27.40
CA LYS A 304 -20.48 -2.45 -27.31
C LYS A 304 -21.14 -2.41 -25.92
N GLN A 305 -20.34 -2.34 -24.84
CA GLN A 305 -20.82 -2.21 -23.45
C GLN A 305 -21.31 -0.80 -23.12
N ARG A 306 -20.69 0.25 -23.68
CA ARG A 306 -21.16 1.64 -23.53
C ARG A 306 -22.54 1.89 -24.15
N ARG A 307 -22.92 1.16 -25.20
CA ARG A 307 -24.28 1.21 -25.80
C ARG A 307 -25.32 0.41 -24.99
N ALA A 308 -24.89 -0.47 -24.10
CA ALA A 308 -25.76 -1.34 -23.30
C ALA A 308 -26.03 -0.80 -21.88
N GLY A 309 -25.73 0.47 -21.60
CA GLY A 309 -26.16 1.13 -20.36
C GLY A 309 -25.43 0.70 -19.08
N TYR A 310 -24.18 0.24 -19.17
CA TYR A 310 -23.36 -0.01 -17.97
C TYR A 310 -22.98 1.33 -17.32
N GLN A 311 -23.72 1.74 -16.30
CA GLN A 311 -23.34 2.85 -15.41
C GLN A 311 -22.22 2.38 -14.46
N ASP A 312 -21.18 3.21 -14.34
CA ASP A 312 -20.13 3.08 -13.34
C ASP A 312 -20.75 3.06 -11.93
N VAL A 313 -20.44 2.05 -11.13
CA VAL A 313 -20.97 1.87 -9.77
C VAL A 313 -20.32 2.82 -8.73
N ASN A 314 -19.70 3.91 -9.18
CA ASN A 314 -18.97 4.86 -8.33
C ASN A 314 -19.56 6.28 -8.32
N GLU A 315 -20.77 6.48 -8.83
CA GLU A 315 -21.54 7.70 -8.55
C GLU A 315 -22.73 7.39 -7.64
N LEU A 316 -22.48 7.15 -6.36
CA LEU A 316 -23.49 7.29 -5.31
C LEU A 316 -22.81 7.79 -4.02
N HIS A 317 -22.94 9.11 -3.82
CA HIS A 317 -22.90 9.90 -2.58
C HIS A 317 -21.83 9.60 -1.51
#